data_AF-A0ABD2PI01-F1
#
_entry.id   AF-A0ABD2PI01-F1
#
_cell.length_a   1.000
_cell.length_b   1.000
_cell.length_c   1.000
_cell.angle_alpha   90.00
_cell.angle_beta   90.00
_cell.angle_gamma   90.00
#
_symmetry.space_group_name_H-M   'P 1'
#
loop_
_entity.id
_entity.type
_entity.pdbx_description
1 polymer ?
#
loop_
_entity_poly.entity_id
_entity_poly.type
_entity_poly.pdbx_seq_one_letter_code
_entity_poly.pdbx_strand_id
1 'polypeptide(L)' 'DYNGLNYLYDRYHNQGLEIIVLPCNQFDGQEPSTDGEVFERIIKEYSPKYLISKKVNVNCPEADPLFVYLKSKTP' A
#
# COMPACT_ATOMS: atom_id res chain seq x y z
N ASP A 1 -10.60 1.04 1.90
CA ASP A 1 -9.97 2.39 1.99
C ASP A 1 -9.02 2.42 3.20
N TYR A 2 -8.29 3.52 3.39
CA TYR A 2 -7.34 3.68 4.51
C TYR A 2 -8.00 3.67 5.90
N ASN A 3 -9.26 4.10 6.01
CA ASN A 3 -10.01 4.03 7.27
C ASN A 3 -10.25 2.58 7.70
N GLY A 4 -10.62 1.71 6.76
CA GLY A 4 -10.75 0.28 7.01
C GLY A 4 -9.44 -0.38 7.42
N LEU A 5 -8.32 0.01 6.79
CA LEU A 5 -6.98 -0.47 7.17
C LEU A 5 -6.60 -0.01 8.58
N ASN A 6 -6.86 1.25 8.94
CA ASN A 6 -6.64 1.76 10.29
C ASN A 6 -7.45 0.97 11.33
N TYR A 7 -8.73 0.73 11.06
CA TYR A 7 -9.59 -0.07 11.94
C TYR A 7 -9.04 -1.48 12.16
N LEU A 8 -8.62 -2.16 11.08
CA LEU A 8 -8.03 -3.50 11.17
C LEU A 8 -6.73 -3.48 11.97
N TYR A 9 -5.87 -2.50 11.71
CA TYR A 9 -4.59 -2.38 12.39
C TYR A 9 -4.77 -2.10 13.88
N ASP A 10 -5.61 -1.13 14.26
CA ASP A 10 -5.89 -0.82 15.66
C ASP A 10 -6.45 -2.03 16.43
N ARG A 11 -7.25 -2.88 15.76
CA ARG A 11 -7.86 -4.06 16.38
C ARG A 11 -6.91 -5.25 16.53
N TYR A 12 -6.04 -5.49 15.53
CA TYR A 12 -5.31 -6.75 15.40
C TYR A 12 -3.79 -6.61 15.43
N HIS A 13 -3.22 -5.40 15.42
CA HIS A 13 -1.77 -5.22 15.46
C HIS A 13 -1.12 -5.90 16.68
N ASN A 14 -1.70 -5.70 17.87
CA ASN A 14 -1.24 -6.36 19.09
C ASN A 14 -1.43 -7.90 19.11
N GLN A 15 -2.09 -8.45 18.08
CA GLN A 15 -2.29 -9.88 17.87
C GLN A 15 -1.36 -10.42 16.76
N GLY A 16 -0.43 -9.60 16.27
CA GLY A 16 0.56 -9.96 15.25
C GLY A 16 0.20 -9.56 13.82
N LEU A 17 -0.87 -8.78 13.60
CA LEU A 17 -1.16 -8.25 12.27
C LEU A 17 -0.20 -7.09 11.93
N GLU A 18 0.44 -7.19 10.78
CA GLU A 18 1.18 -6.09 10.17
C GLU A 18 0.57 -5.72 8.82
N ILE A 19 0.55 -4.42 8.51
CA ILE A 19 0.06 -3.90 7.24
C ILE A 19 1.20 -3.17 6.54
N ILE A 20 1.34 -3.43 5.25
CA ILE A 20 2.25 -2.70 4.37
C ILE A 20 1.43 -2.24 3.17
N VAL A 21 1.44 -0.93 2.92
CA VAL A 21 0.77 -0.33 1.77
C VAL A 21 1.78 -0.07 0.67
N LEU A 22 1.49 -0.57 -0.54
CA LEU A 22 2.27 -0.39 -1.75
C LEU A 22 1.48 0.46 -2.76
N PRO A 23 1.65 1.79 -2.80
CA PRO A 23 0.93 2.65 -3.74
C PRO A 23 1.23 2.26 -5.20
N CYS A 24 0.23 2.29 -6.08
CA CYS A 24 0.38 1.91 -7.49
C CYS A 24 -0.58 2.71 -8.38
N ASN A 25 -0.13 3.08 -9.58
CA ASN A 25 -0.93 3.86 -10.55
C ASN A 25 -1.32 3.08 -11.82
N GLN A 26 -1.10 1.77 -11.86
CA GLN A 26 -1.38 0.95 -13.04
C GLN A 26 -2.88 0.61 -13.21
N PHE A 27 -3.73 1.05 -12.27
CA PHE A 27 -5.17 0.82 -12.30
C PHE A 27 -5.89 2.14 -12.57
N ASP A 28 -6.19 2.38 -13.85
CA ASP A 28 -6.94 3.55 -14.34
C ASP A 28 -6.41 4.92 -13.85
N GLY A 29 -5.10 5.02 -13.60
CA GLY A 29 -4.47 6.27 -13.20
C GLY A 29 -4.96 6.82 -11.85
N GLN A 30 -5.51 5.98 -10.96
CA GLN A 30 -6.13 6.41 -9.69
C GLN A 30 -5.15 7.01 -8.68
N GLU A 31 -3.85 6.84 -8.88
CA GLU A 31 -2.81 7.37 -8.02
C GLU A 31 -1.79 8.19 -8.84
N PRO A 32 -2.21 9.29 -9.48
CA PRO A 32 -1.39 9.99 -10.47
C PRO A 32 -0.25 10.79 -9.81
N SER A 33 -0.40 11.12 -8.52
CA SER A 33 0.54 11.90 -7.74
C SER A 33 1.91 11.22 -7.59
N THR A 34 2.92 12.05 -7.27
CA THR A 34 4.28 11.61 -6.95
C THR A 34 4.34 10.90 -5.60
N ASP A 35 5.40 10.13 -5.35
CA ASP A 35 5.59 9.40 -4.08
C ASP A 35 5.42 10.28 -2.84
N GLY A 36 5.99 11.49 -2.88
CA GLY A 36 5.92 12.44 -1.76
C GLY A 36 4.49 12.93 -1.52
N GLU A 37 3.79 13.31 -2.58
CA GLU A 37 2.40 13.80 -2.50
C GLU A 37 1.44 12.71 -2.01
N VAL A 38 1.60 11.46 -2.47
CA VAL A 38 0.80 10.33 -2.01
C VAL A 38 1.00 10.12 -0.51
N PHE A 39 2.25 10.09 -0.06
CA PHE A 39 2.59 9.90 1.34
C PHE A 39 2.03 11.03 2.24
N GLU A 40 2.24 12.29 1.85
CA GLU A 40 1.74 13.45 2.57
C GLU A 40 0.22 13.45 2.67
N ARG A 41 -0.48 13.14 1.57
CA ARG A 41 -1.94 13.03 1.55
C ARG A 41 -2.42 11.98 2.54
N ILE A 42 -1.86 10.77 2.48
CA ILE A 42 -2.29 9.66 3.35
C ILE A 42 -2.05 10.00 4.83
N ILE A 43 -0.90 10.58 5.17
CA ILE A 43 -0.60 10.98 6.56
C ILE A 43 -1.59 12.03 7.04
N LYS A 44 -1.79 13.08 6.24
CA LYS A 44 -2.63 14.21 6.62
C LYS A 44 -4.09 13.81 6.81
N GLU A 45 -4.60 12.92 5.96
CA GLU A 45 -6.02 12.53 5.98
C GLU A 45 -6.31 11.36 6.93
N TYR A 46 -5.38 10.40 7.05
CA TYR A 46 -5.67 9.12 7.71
C TYR A 46 -4.77 8.81 8.90
N SER A 47 -3.65 9.53 9.12
CA SER A 47 -2.72 9.28 10.23
C SER A 47 -2.40 7.79 10.44
N PRO A 48 -1.94 7.08 9.39
CA PRO A 48 -1.73 5.64 9.42
C PRO A 48 -0.64 5.26 10.43
N LYS A 49 -0.79 4.08 11.05
CA LYS A 49 0.18 3.52 12.02
C LYS A 49 1.00 2.36 11.45
N TYR A 50 0.94 2.17 10.14
CA TYR A 50 1.57 1.10 9.40
C TYR A 50 2.46 1.63 8.28
N LEU A 51 3.30 0.77 7.72
CA LEU A 51 4.27 1.14 6.70
C LEU A 51 3.58 1.49 5.38
N ILE A 52 4.00 2.60 4.78
CA ILE A 52 3.67 2.97 3.41
C ILE A 52 5.00 3.03 2.64
N SER A 53 5.13 2.23 1.59
CA SER A 53 6.32 2.25 0.74
C SER A 53 6.29 3.43 -0.23
N LYS A 54 7.37 3.57 -0.99
CA LYS A 54 7.33 4.31 -2.26
C LYS A 54 6.35 3.64 -3.23
N LYS A 55 5.94 4.39 -4.25
CA LYS A 55 5.08 3.86 -5.31
C LYS A 55 5.80 2.76 -6.07
N VAL A 56 5.07 1.73 -6.44
CA VAL A 56 5.60 0.58 -7.17
C VAL A 56 4.71 0.23 -8.35
N ASN A 57 5.31 -0.38 -9.37
CA ASN A 57 4.57 -1.12 -10.37
C ASN A 57 4.30 -2.52 -9.83
N VAL A 58 3.11 -3.05 -10.12
CA VAL A 58 2.68 -4.38 -9.67
C VAL A 58 2.47 -5.35 -10.85
N ASN A 59 2.40 -4.82 -12.08
CA ASN A 59 2.16 -5.55 -13.33
C ASN A 59 3.20 -5.22 -14.40
N CYS A 60 3.35 -6.16 -15.35
CA CYS A 60 4.24 -6.06 -16.52
C CYS A 60 5.73 -5.86 -16.09
N PRO A 61 6.71 -5.70 -17.01
CA PRO A 61 8.08 -6.15 -16.74
C PRO A 61 8.80 -5.38 -15.62
N GLU A 62 8.28 -4.22 -15.23
CA GLU A 62 8.80 -3.37 -14.17
C GLU A 62 8.17 -3.65 -12.80
N ALA A 63 7.36 -4.71 -12.67
CA ALA A 63 6.72 -5.07 -11.42
C ALA A 63 7.76 -5.28 -10.31
N ASP A 64 7.48 -4.73 -9.13
CA ASP A 64 8.34 -4.90 -7.96
C ASP A 64 8.53 -6.39 -7.63
N PRO A 65 9.77 -6.84 -7.34
CA PRO A 65 10.05 -8.25 -7.05
C PRO A 65 9.17 -8.84 -5.94
N LEU A 66 8.79 -8.05 -4.93
CA LEU A 66 7.87 -8.48 -3.89
C LEU A 66 6.51 -8.85 -4.49
N PHE A 67 5.96 -8.01 -5.35
CA PHE A 67 4.65 -8.26 -5.96
C PHE A 67 4.70 -9.41 -6.98
N VAL A 68 5.81 -9.56 -7.70
CA VAL A 68 6.06 -10.74 -8.56
C VAL A 68 6.04 -12.01 -7.72
N TYR A 69 6.76 -12.04 -6.60
CA TYR A 69 6.77 -13.18 -5.69
C TYR A 69 5.37 -13.48 -5.14
N LEU A 70 4.66 -12.47 -4.65
CA LEU A 70 3.30 -12.65 -4.09
C LEU A 70 2.33 -13.23 -5.12
N LYS A 71 2.32 -12.70 -6.36
CA LYS A 71 1.50 -13.25 -7.45
C LYS A 71 1.84 -14.70 -7.79
N SER A 72 3.11 -15.11 -7.63
CA SER A 72 3.51 -16.51 -7.85
C SER A 72 3.04 -17.48 -6.78
N LYS A 73 2.57 -16.96 -5.63
CA LYS A 73 2.10 -17.75 -4.47
C LYS A 73 0.58 -17.74 -4.32
N THR A 74 -0.13 -17.04 -5.20
CA THR A 74 -1.59 -16.97 -5.24
C THR A 74 -2.11 -17.76 -6.45
N PRO A 75 -3.22 -18.50 -6.33
CA PRO A 75 -3.84 -19.20 -7.46
C PRO A 75 -4.27 -18.25 -8.59
#